data_AF-A0A5C2SUM5-F1
#
_entry.id   AF-A0A5C2SUM5-F1
#
_cell.length_a   1.000
_cell.length_b   1.000
_cell.length_c   1.000
_cell.angle_alpha   90.00
_cell.angle_beta   90.00
_cell.angle_gamma   90.00
#
_symmetry.space_group_name_H-M   'P 1'
#
loop_
_entity.id
_entity.type
_entity.pdbx_description
1 polymer ?
#
loop_
_entity_poly.entity_id
_entity_poly.type
_entity_poly.pdbx_seq_one_letter_code
_entity_poly.pdbx_strand_id
1 'polypeptide(L)'
;MDGHADIAINWAGGLHHAKKREASGFCYINDIVLGILEMLRYVPRVLYIDIDCHHGDGVAFYTTDRVMTCSIHKFGEFFPGTGQLSDRGRGKGRGYAVNIPLKDGITDELYRSVFELVIDKIVEVFRPSAIVLQCGADSLSGDKLGELNLTMHGHAHCVQYVRSKNIPFMLVRP
;
A
#
# COMPACT_ATOMS: atom_id res chain seq x y z
N MET A 1 1.96 -7.83 -18.86
CA MET A 1 0.72 -7.01 -18.82
C MET A 1 0.18 -7.03 -20.22
N ASP A 2 -0.81 -7.87 -20.47
CA ASP A 2 -1.14 -8.29 -21.84
C ASP A 2 -2.41 -7.59 -22.37
N GLY A 3 -2.90 -6.58 -21.64
CA GLY A 3 -4.04 -5.74 -22.03
C GLY A 3 -5.41 -6.40 -21.91
N HIS A 4 -5.51 -7.60 -21.33
CA HIS A 4 -6.76 -8.34 -21.21
C HIS A 4 -7.71 -7.85 -20.10
N ALA A 5 -7.20 -7.05 -19.15
CA ALA A 5 -8.00 -6.49 -18.06
C ALA A 5 -7.42 -5.17 -17.57
N ASP A 6 -8.29 -4.23 -17.21
CA ASP A 6 -7.93 -2.98 -16.53
C ASP A 6 -7.75 -3.16 -15.02
N ILE A 7 -8.46 -4.16 -14.44
CA ILE A 7 -8.44 -4.48 -13.02
C ILE A 7 -8.26 -5.98 -12.83
N ALA A 8 -7.27 -6.38 -12.04
CA ALA A 8 -7.06 -7.76 -11.61
C ALA A 8 -7.23 -7.88 -10.09
N ILE A 9 -7.76 -8.99 -9.60
CA ILE A 9 -8.07 -9.18 -8.17
C ILE A 9 -7.49 -10.51 -7.70
N ASN A 10 -6.74 -10.49 -6.60
CA ASN A 10 -6.23 -11.67 -5.92
C ASN A 10 -6.39 -11.54 -4.38
N TRP A 11 -7.53 -11.98 -3.85
CA TRP A 11 -7.81 -11.95 -2.41
C TRP A 11 -7.06 -12.98 -1.57
N ALA A 12 -6.28 -13.86 -2.19
CA ALA A 12 -5.39 -14.79 -1.50
C ALA A 12 -3.95 -14.26 -1.37
N GLY A 13 -3.64 -13.14 -2.03
CA GLY A 13 -2.31 -12.52 -2.04
C GLY A 13 -2.14 -11.48 -0.94
N GLY A 14 -1.33 -10.45 -1.19
CA GLY A 14 -1.24 -9.28 -0.32
C GLY A 14 -0.37 -9.46 0.93
N LEU A 15 0.44 -10.52 1.02
CA LEU A 15 1.24 -10.85 2.19
C LEU A 15 2.47 -9.94 2.31
N HIS A 16 2.25 -8.72 2.80
CA HIS A 16 3.18 -7.60 2.69
C HIS A 16 4.37 -7.62 3.67
N HIS A 17 4.39 -8.48 4.70
CA HIS A 17 5.45 -8.51 5.71
C HIS A 17 6.64 -9.43 5.36
N ALA A 18 6.46 -10.35 4.41
CA ALA A 18 7.50 -11.31 4.04
C ALA A 18 8.73 -10.58 3.50
N LYS A 19 9.93 -10.98 3.95
CA LYS A 19 11.20 -10.37 3.54
C LYS A 19 11.95 -11.28 2.58
N LYS A 20 13.07 -10.78 2.05
CA LYS A 20 13.92 -11.54 1.11
C LYS A 20 14.46 -12.85 1.68
N ARG A 21 14.69 -12.95 3.00
CA ARG A 21 15.35 -14.09 3.65
C ARG A 21 14.69 -14.55 4.95
N GLU A 22 13.49 -14.05 5.26
CA GLU A 22 12.77 -14.39 6.48
C GLU A 22 11.25 -14.23 6.29
N ALA A 23 10.49 -15.08 6.97
CA ALA A 23 9.05 -14.91 7.14
C ALA A 23 8.80 -13.93 8.30
N SER A 24 7.73 -13.14 8.22
CA SER A 24 7.36 -12.16 9.24
C SER A 24 5.86 -11.87 9.17
N GLY A 25 5.21 -11.59 10.31
CA GLY A 25 3.80 -11.14 10.35
C GLY A 25 2.85 -12.04 9.55
N PHE A 26 2.91 -13.36 9.75
CA PHE A 26 2.13 -14.37 9.02
C PHE A 26 2.42 -14.48 7.50
N CYS A 27 3.40 -13.72 6.99
CA CYS A 27 3.77 -13.68 5.59
C CYS A 27 5.05 -14.49 5.34
N TYR A 28 4.98 -15.48 4.44
CA TYR A 28 6.12 -16.35 4.09
C TYR A 28 6.73 -16.02 2.72
N ILE A 29 5.90 -15.65 1.76
CA ILE A 29 6.29 -15.24 0.41
C ILE A 29 5.64 -13.89 0.14
N ASN A 30 6.43 -12.92 -0.34
CA ASN A 30 5.92 -11.60 -0.69
C ASN A 30 5.43 -11.62 -2.14
N ASP A 31 4.19 -12.04 -2.34
CA ASP A 31 3.55 -12.12 -3.66
C ASP A 31 3.42 -10.74 -4.33
N ILE A 32 3.27 -9.68 -3.52
CA ILE A 32 3.20 -8.29 -3.97
C ILE A 32 4.50 -7.89 -4.68
N VAL A 33 5.65 -8.14 -4.06
CA VAL A 33 6.96 -7.83 -4.64
C VAL A 33 7.16 -8.58 -5.96
N LEU A 34 6.78 -9.86 -6.03
CA LEU A 34 6.86 -10.65 -7.26
C LEU A 34 5.95 -10.08 -8.35
N GLY A 35 4.71 -9.70 -8.01
CA GLY A 35 3.77 -9.08 -8.94
C GLY A 35 4.28 -7.74 -9.49
N ILE A 36 4.83 -6.88 -8.63
CA ILE A 36 5.42 -5.59 -9.04
C ILE A 36 6.63 -5.82 -9.96
N LEU A 37 7.52 -6.77 -9.64
CA LEU A 37 8.67 -7.10 -10.49
C LEU A 37 8.22 -7.56 -11.89
N GLU A 38 7.15 -8.35 -11.98
CA GLU A 38 6.59 -8.76 -13.26
C GLU A 38 6.00 -7.56 -14.02
N MET A 39 5.24 -6.68 -13.36
CA MET A 39 4.71 -5.46 -13.97
C MET A 39 5.81 -4.55 -14.52
N LEU A 40 6.93 -4.40 -13.79
CA LEU A 40 8.07 -3.58 -14.21
C LEU A 40 8.77 -4.05 -15.49
N ARG A 41 8.45 -5.26 -16.00
CA ARG A 41 8.89 -5.71 -17.33
C ARG A 41 8.13 -5.01 -18.46
N TYR A 42 6.93 -4.50 -18.17
CA TYR A 42 6.01 -3.91 -19.16
C TYR A 42 5.81 -2.41 -18.95
N VAL A 43 5.87 -1.93 -17.70
CA VAL A 43 5.62 -0.53 -17.37
C VAL A 43 6.83 0.14 -16.68
N PRO A 44 7.06 1.44 -16.92
CA PRO A 44 8.23 2.13 -16.38
C PRO A 44 8.13 2.35 -14.87
N ARG A 45 6.92 2.63 -14.35
CA ARG A 45 6.66 3.00 -12.96
C ARG A 45 5.42 2.32 -12.41
N VAL A 46 5.55 1.73 -11.23
CA VAL A 46 4.46 1.09 -10.48
C VAL A 46 4.27 1.80 -9.15
N LEU A 47 3.04 2.16 -8.81
CA LEU A 47 2.70 2.70 -7.50
C LEU A 47 2.11 1.57 -6.65
N TYR A 48 2.69 1.35 -5.47
CA TYR A 48 2.14 0.48 -4.44
C TYR A 48 1.43 1.32 -3.38
N ILE A 49 0.16 1.02 -3.12
CA ILE A 49 -0.65 1.65 -2.08
C ILE A 49 -1.06 0.57 -1.09
N ASP A 50 -0.89 0.85 0.20
CA ASP A 50 -1.16 -0.07 1.30
C ASP A 50 -2.08 0.60 2.32
N ILE A 51 -3.27 0.01 2.52
CA ILE A 51 -4.28 0.46 3.48
C ILE A 51 -4.55 -0.58 4.58
N ASP A 52 -3.65 -1.54 4.75
CA ASP A 52 -3.56 -2.38 5.94
C ASP A 52 -3.33 -1.54 7.19
N CYS A 53 -3.77 -2.02 8.36
CA CYS A 53 -3.48 -1.29 9.59
C CYS A 53 -1.98 -1.32 9.95
N HIS A 54 -1.23 -2.31 9.47
CA HIS A 54 0.21 -2.45 9.66
C HIS A 54 1.01 -1.79 8.54
N HIS A 55 2.21 -1.30 8.87
CA HIS A 55 3.11 -0.80 7.84
C HIS A 55 3.56 -1.92 6.88
N GLY A 56 3.42 -1.68 5.57
CA GLY A 56 3.84 -2.57 4.47
C GLY A 56 5.35 -2.73 4.30
N ASP A 57 6.02 -3.10 5.37
CA ASP A 57 7.47 -3.05 5.56
C ASP A 57 8.26 -4.07 4.72
N GLY A 58 7.63 -5.14 4.22
CA GLY A 58 8.26 -6.14 3.35
C GLY A 58 8.23 -5.76 1.88
N VAL A 59 7.33 -4.86 1.46
CA VAL A 59 7.23 -4.37 0.07
C VAL A 59 8.26 -3.24 -0.16
N ALA A 60 9.51 -3.50 0.22
CA ALA A 60 10.55 -2.49 0.29
C ALA A 60 11.33 -2.36 -1.04
N PHE A 61 10.84 -1.50 -1.93
CA PHE A 61 11.58 -1.04 -3.12
C PHE A 61 12.52 0.14 -2.81
N TYR A 62 13.18 0.06 -1.65
CA TYR A 62 13.76 1.19 -0.92
C TYR A 62 14.89 1.95 -1.63
N THR A 63 15.45 1.37 -2.70
CA THR A 63 16.61 1.91 -3.43
C THR A 63 16.33 2.18 -4.91
N THR A 64 15.07 2.15 -5.35
CA THR A 64 14.68 2.43 -6.74
C THR A 64 13.65 3.55 -6.82
N ASP A 65 13.71 4.29 -7.91
CA ASP A 65 12.77 5.33 -8.35
C ASP A 65 11.68 4.79 -9.30
N ARG A 66 11.73 3.50 -9.66
CA ARG A 66 10.73 2.86 -10.52
C ARG A 66 9.49 2.38 -9.78
N VAL A 67 9.57 2.28 -8.46
CA VAL A 67 8.43 1.92 -7.61
C VAL A 67 8.31 2.97 -6.51
N MET A 68 7.11 3.51 -6.34
CA MET A 68 6.79 4.33 -5.18
C MET A 68 5.89 3.53 -4.25
N THR A 69 6.22 3.50 -2.97
CA THR A 69 5.39 2.85 -1.93
C THR A 69 4.70 3.91 -1.11
N CYS A 70 3.39 3.74 -0.88
CA CYS A 70 2.58 4.60 -0.03
C CYS A 70 1.84 3.74 0.98
N SER A 71 2.16 3.88 2.27
CA SER A 71 1.50 3.12 3.33
C SER A 71 0.90 4.07 4.37
N ILE A 72 -0.36 3.83 4.72
CA ILE A 72 -1.11 4.55 5.74
C ILE A 72 -1.45 3.54 6.83
N HIS A 73 -0.84 3.67 8.01
CA HIS A 73 -0.82 2.61 9.00
C HIS A 73 -0.76 3.17 10.41
N LYS A 74 -1.12 2.35 11.40
CA LYS A 74 -0.90 2.67 12.81
C LYS A 74 0.61 2.67 13.12
N PHE A 75 1.07 3.66 13.89
CA PHE A 75 2.46 3.78 14.28
C PHE A 75 2.63 4.16 15.76
N GLY A 76 3.67 3.63 16.41
CA GLY A 76 3.92 3.75 17.84
C GLY A 76 4.33 2.41 18.44
N GLU A 77 3.76 2.04 19.57
CA GLU A 77 3.86 0.67 20.12
C GLU A 77 2.96 -0.28 19.32
N PHE A 78 3.34 -0.55 18.06
CA PHE A 78 2.58 -1.41 17.15
C PHE A 78 3.50 -2.15 16.19
N PHE A 79 3.11 -3.37 15.80
CA PHE A 79 3.85 -4.13 14.79
C PHE A 79 3.74 -3.43 13.42
N PRO A 80 4.79 -3.40 12.58
CA PRO A 80 6.13 -3.96 12.76
C PRO A 80 7.17 -2.99 13.38
N GLY A 81 6.74 -1.81 13.86
CA GLY A 81 7.63 -0.79 14.45
C GLY A 81 8.44 0.03 13.43
N THR A 82 8.09 -0.04 12.14
CA THR A 82 8.69 0.75 11.05
C THR A 82 7.64 1.66 10.41
N GLY A 83 8.01 2.47 9.39
CA GLY A 83 7.04 3.37 8.73
C GLY A 83 6.92 4.76 9.38
N GLN A 84 7.92 5.19 10.15
CA GLN A 84 7.93 6.54 10.69
C GLN A 84 7.95 7.61 9.57
N LEU A 85 7.48 8.82 9.87
CA LEU A 85 7.39 9.92 8.89
C LEU A 85 8.71 10.26 8.18
N SER A 86 9.85 10.08 8.86
CA SER A 86 11.19 10.34 8.30
C SER A 86 11.73 9.19 7.43
N ASP A 87 11.04 8.05 7.41
CA ASP A 87 11.31 6.95 6.48
C ASP A 87 10.86 7.37 5.07
N ARG A 88 11.85 7.61 4.21
CA ARG A 88 11.65 8.16 2.85
C ARG A 88 12.46 7.42 1.79
N GLY A 89 12.88 6.18 2.05
CA GLY A 89 13.76 5.42 1.14
C GLY A 89 15.23 5.90 1.15
N ARG A 90 16.07 5.27 0.31
CA ARG A 90 17.54 5.46 0.28
C ARG A 90 18.08 5.53 -1.15
N GLY A 91 19.22 6.20 -1.33
CA GLY A 91 19.88 6.31 -2.64
C GLY A 91 18.92 6.85 -3.71
N LYS A 92 18.79 6.14 -4.83
CA LYS A 92 17.84 6.49 -5.91
C LYS A 92 16.37 6.43 -5.47
N GLY A 93 16.04 5.61 -4.47
CA GLY A 93 14.68 5.52 -3.91
C GLY A 93 14.37 6.58 -2.86
N ARG A 94 15.28 7.53 -2.59
CA ARG A 94 14.99 8.62 -1.65
C ARG A 94 13.88 9.51 -2.21
N GLY A 95 12.80 9.68 -1.45
CA GLY A 95 11.58 10.37 -1.87
C GLY A 95 10.52 9.46 -2.50
N TYR A 96 10.80 8.16 -2.64
CA TYR A 96 9.89 7.17 -3.25
C TYR A 96 9.26 6.20 -2.24
N ALA A 97 9.51 6.39 -0.94
CA ALA A 97 8.71 5.80 0.12
C ALA A 97 7.94 6.91 0.85
N VAL A 98 6.62 6.78 0.88
CA VAL A 98 5.69 7.70 1.54
C VAL A 98 5.01 6.95 2.66
N ASN A 99 5.20 7.44 3.89
CA ASN A 99 4.66 6.82 5.09
C ASN A 99 3.77 7.82 5.84
N ILE A 100 2.56 7.38 6.18
CA ILE A 100 1.57 8.16 6.89
C ILE A 100 1.28 7.45 8.23
N PRO A 101 2.06 7.75 9.28
CA PRO A 101 1.85 7.16 10.59
C PRO A 101 0.59 7.75 11.24
N LEU A 102 -0.31 6.87 11.66
CA LEU A 102 -1.57 7.20 12.31
C LEU A 102 -1.58 6.78 13.78
N LYS A 103 -2.44 7.45 14.56
CA LYS A 103 -2.87 7.01 15.88
C LYS A 103 -4.18 6.24 15.79
N ASP A 104 -4.56 5.63 16.90
CA ASP A 104 -5.76 4.83 17.08
C ASP A 104 -7.03 5.62 16.72
N GLY A 105 -8.07 4.90 16.31
CA GLY A 105 -9.43 5.44 16.23
C GLY A 105 -9.68 6.45 15.10
N ILE A 106 -8.83 6.51 14.06
CA ILE A 106 -9.09 7.36 12.90
C ILE A 106 -10.47 7.06 12.29
N THR A 107 -11.22 8.11 11.95
CA THR A 107 -12.56 7.99 11.33
C THR A 107 -12.48 7.97 9.82
N ASP A 108 -13.56 7.53 9.17
CA ASP A 108 -13.70 7.53 7.71
C ASP A 108 -13.41 8.89 7.08
N GLU A 109 -13.92 9.98 7.68
CA GLU A 109 -13.77 11.34 7.14
C GLU A 109 -12.31 11.79 7.16
N LEU A 110 -11.62 11.56 8.27
CA LEU A 110 -10.21 11.91 8.42
C LEU A 110 -9.35 11.06 7.50
N TYR A 111 -9.57 9.74 7.49
CA TYR A 111 -8.84 8.83 6.62
C TYR A 111 -8.99 9.21 5.16
N ARG A 112 -10.23 9.48 4.72
CA ARG A 112 -10.54 9.95 3.37
C ARG A 112 -9.79 11.24 3.04
N SER A 113 -9.85 12.25 3.90
CA SER A 113 -9.20 13.55 3.64
C SER A 113 -7.69 13.42 3.40
N VAL A 114 -7.03 12.53 4.15
CA VAL A 114 -5.60 12.27 4.01
C VAL A 114 -5.31 11.43 2.78
N PHE A 115 -6.08 10.34 2.58
CA PHE A 115 -5.92 9.42 1.46
C PHE A 115 -6.03 10.16 0.12
N GLU A 116 -7.11 10.92 -0.09
CA GLU A 116 -7.33 11.61 -1.35
C GLU A 116 -6.20 12.59 -1.67
N LEU A 117 -5.84 13.45 -0.71
CA LEU A 117 -4.79 14.46 -0.86
C LEU A 117 -3.43 13.82 -1.22
N VAL A 118 -3.06 12.75 -0.51
CA VAL A 118 -1.78 12.07 -0.70
C VAL A 118 -1.75 11.36 -2.05
N ILE A 119 -2.79 10.61 -2.39
CA ILE A 119 -2.85 9.85 -3.64
C ILE A 119 -2.88 10.80 -4.84
N ASP A 120 -3.61 11.91 -4.79
CA ASP A 120 -3.57 12.93 -5.84
C ASP A 120 -2.16 13.45 -6.05
N LYS A 121 -1.47 13.82 -4.95
CA LYS A 121 -0.12 14.38 -5.07
C LYS A 121 0.88 13.36 -5.61
N ILE A 122 0.76 12.10 -5.19
CA ILE A 122 1.57 11.01 -5.71
C ILE A 122 1.32 10.82 -7.21
N VAL A 123 0.06 10.75 -7.65
CA VAL A 123 -0.26 10.54 -9.07
C VAL A 123 0.25 11.70 -9.92
N GLU A 124 0.12 12.95 -9.45
CA GLU A 124 0.63 14.15 -10.12
C GLU A 124 2.14 14.10 -10.34
N VAL A 125 2.90 13.76 -9.29
CA VAL A 125 4.37 13.82 -9.28
C VAL A 125 5.00 12.56 -9.85
N PHE A 126 4.56 11.38 -9.39
CA PHE A 126 5.14 10.09 -9.75
C PHE A 126 4.63 9.58 -11.10
N ARG A 127 3.41 9.95 -11.52
CA ARG A 127 2.79 9.54 -12.79
C ARG A 127 2.92 8.02 -13.03
N PRO A 128 2.36 7.18 -12.16
CA PRO A 128 2.47 5.73 -12.30
C PRO A 128 1.76 5.24 -13.57
N SER A 129 2.25 4.13 -14.12
CA SER A 129 1.63 3.46 -15.28
C SER A 129 0.77 2.27 -14.85
N ALA A 130 0.96 1.76 -13.64
CA ALA A 130 0.13 0.75 -13.01
C ALA A 130 0.11 0.96 -11.48
N ILE A 131 -0.95 0.50 -10.82
CA ILE A 131 -1.10 0.54 -9.36
C ILE A 131 -1.24 -0.89 -8.80
N VAL A 132 -0.64 -1.16 -7.65
CA VAL A 132 -0.97 -2.30 -6.81
C VAL A 132 -1.56 -1.76 -5.52
N LEU A 133 -2.81 -2.11 -5.22
CA LEU A 133 -3.53 -1.68 -4.02
C LEU A 133 -3.72 -2.90 -3.12
N GLN A 134 -3.01 -2.90 -1.99
CA GLN A 134 -3.24 -3.84 -0.90
C GLN A 134 -4.43 -3.31 -0.08
N CYS A 135 -5.41 -4.17 0.21
CA CYS A 135 -6.67 -3.84 0.90
C CYS A 135 -6.83 -4.61 2.21
N GLY A 136 -5.81 -4.58 3.08
CA GLY A 136 -5.81 -5.23 4.40
C GLY A 136 -7.02 -4.81 5.23
N ALA A 137 -7.86 -5.77 5.59
CA ALA A 137 -9.16 -5.50 6.22
C ALA A 137 -9.08 -5.30 7.73
N ASP A 138 -7.91 -5.46 8.34
CA ASP A 138 -7.66 -5.22 9.75
C ASP A 138 -7.65 -3.71 10.13
N SER A 139 -7.70 -2.81 9.14
CA SER A 139 -7.98 -1.39 9.35
C SER A 139 -9.44 -1.09 9.73
N LEU A 140 -10.33 -2.09 9.65
CA LEU A 140 -11.74 -1.95 9.98
C LEU A 140 -12.01 -1.92 11.49
N SER A 141 -13.04 -1.16 11.86
CA SER A 141 -13.56 -1.12 13.22
C SER A 141 -14.02 -2.50 13.69
N GLY A 142 -13.59 -2.89 14.89
CA GLY A 142 -13.90 -4.19 15.49
C GLY A 142 -13.00 -5.34 15.05
N ASP A 143 -11.92 -5.06 14.31
CA ASP A 143 -10.85 -6.05 14.12
C ASP A 143 -10.22 -6.48 15.46
N LYS A 144 -9.67 -7.70 15.50
CA LYS A 144 -9.08 -8.26 16.73
C LYS A 144 -7.66 -7.78 17.01
N LEU A 145 -6.95 -7.33 15.99
CA LEU A 145 -5.54 -6.92 16.04
C LEU A 145 -5.36 -5.45 15.67
N GLY A 146 -6.15 -4.95 14.73
CA GLY A 146 -6.15 -3.56 14.31
C GLY A 146 -6.86 -2.64 15.31
N GLU A 147 -6.35 -1.41 15.40
CA GLU A 147 -6.83 -0.39 16.35
C GLU A 147 -7.31 0.89 15.63
N LEU A 148 -7.59 0.77 14.33
CA LEU A 148 -8.24 1.81 13.54
C LEU A 148 -9.78 1.69 13.65
N ASN A 149 -10.51 2.71 13.18
CA ASN A 149 -11.96 2.78 13.33
C ASN A 149 -12.66 3.06 12.00
N LEU A 150 -12.20 2.40 10.93
CA LEU A 150 -12.82 2.55 9.61
C LEU A 150 -14.07 1.69 9.49
N THR A 151 -15.09 2.21 8.81
CA THR A 151 -16.19 1.38 8.34
C THR A 151 -15.84 0.73 7.01
N MET A 152 -16.64 -0.25 6.59
CA MET A 152 -16.56 -0.81 5.24
C MET A 152 -16.70 0.26 4.15
N HIS A 153 -17.47 1.33 4.40
CA HIS A 153 -17.63 2.42 3.44
C HIS A 153 -16.36 3.26 3.32
N GLY A 154 -15.73 3.62 4.45
CA GLY A 154 -14.44 4.32 4.46
C GLY A 154 -13.33 3.51 3.80
N HIS A 155 -13.25 2.21 4.09
CA HIS A 155 -12.26 1.33 3.46
C HIS A 155 -12.50 1.18 1.95
N ALA A 156 -13.74 0.91 1.52
CA ALA A 156 -14.09 0.77 0.11
C ALA A 156 -13.95 2.08 -0.69
N HIS A 157 -14.06 3.23 -0.03
CA HIS A 157 -13.82 4.54 -0.65
C HIS A 157 -12.41 4.62 -1.25
N CYS A 158 -11.40 4.06 -0.58
CA CYS A 158 -10.02 4.03 -1.09
C CYS A 158 -9.92 3.31 -2.44
N VAL A 159 -10.60 2.16 -2.57
CA VAL A 159 -10.67 1.39 -3.81
C VAL A 159 -11.39 2.19 -4.91
N GLN A 160 -12.53 2.80 -4.58
CA GLN A 160 -13.31 3.62 -5.53
C GLN A 160 -12.50 4.82 -6.03
N TYR A 161 -11.75 5.46 -5.13
CA TYR A 161 -10.93 6.61 -5.44
C TYR A 161 -9.71 6.26 -6.29
N VAL A 162 -9.05 5.13 -6.03
CA VAL A 162 -7.97 4.61 -6.90
C VAL A 162 -8.52 4.29 -8.29
N ARG A 163 -9.69 3.63 -8.36
CA ARG A 163 -10.37 3.35 -9.64
C ARG A 163 -10.66 4.62 -10.43
N SER A 164 -11.01 5.73 -9.79
CA SER A 164 -11.33 6.99 -10.47
C SER A 164 -10.12 7.64 -11.16
N LYS A 165 -8.89 7.17 -10.90
CA LYS A 165 -7.67 7.65 -11.57
C LYS A 165 -7.50 7.10 -12.99
N ASN A 166 -8.28 6.09 -13.38
CA ASN A 166 -8.19 5.44 -14.70
C ASN A 166 -6.78 4.94 -15.04
N ILE A 167 -6.08 4.42 -14.03
CA ILE A 167 -4.77 3.75 -14.17
C ILE A 167 -5.01 2.25 -13.92
N PRO A 168 -4.50 1.34 -14.77
CA PRO A 168 -4.67 -0.10 -14.55
C PRO A 168 -4.16 -0.51 -13.17
N PHE A 169 -4.92 -1.33 -12.44
CA PHE A 169 -4.53 -1.69 -11.08
C PHE A 169 -4.87 -3.12 -10.66
N MET A 170 -4.06 -3.64 -9.74
CA MET A 170 -4.25 -4.95 -9.12
C MET A 170 -4.66 -4.77 -7.65
N LEU A 171 -5.72 -5.47 -7.25
CA LEU A 171 -6.18 -5.56 -5.86
C LEU A 171 -5.64 -6.84 -5.20
N VAL A 172 -5.08 -6.71 -4.02
CA VAL A 172 -4.58 -7.83 -3.20
C VAL A 172 -5.01 -7.68 -1.75
N ARG A 173 -5.06 -8.77 -0.98
CA ARG A 173 -5.46 -8.74 0.44
C ARG A 173 -4.90 -9.94 1.21
N PRO A 174 -4.10 -9.77 2.27
CA PRO A 174 -3.95 -10.79 3.31
C PRO A 174 -5.17 -10.78 4.25
#